data_AF-A0A4Q8L4M2-F1
#
_entry.id   AF-A0A4Q8L4M2-F1
#
_cell.length_a   1.000
_cell.length_b   1.000
_cell.length_c   1.000
_cell.angle_alpha   90.00
_cell.angle_beta   90.00
_cell.angle_gamma   90.00
#
_symmetry.space_group_name_H-M   'P 1'
#
loop_
_entity.id
_entity.type
_entity.pdbx_description
1 polymer ?
#
loop_
_entity_poly.entity_id
_entity_poly.type
_entity_poly.pdbx_seq_one_letter_code
_entity_poly.pdbx_strand_id
1 'polypeptide(L)'
;MKSNDLRHRVTIQRKAEVVDPVTGYRDWSWSDYATDVPAKWLAGPGREFLASEALRSEVQGRFELRWSPLMATVTPLDRALWDGRVYDIKSPPLTDLTARRTITLMVAEGLNDG
;
A
#
# COMPACT_ATOMS: atom_id res chain seq x y z
N MET A 1 14.85 13.70 1.13
CA MET A 1 13.65 13.74 1.99
C MET A 1 13.96 14.58 3.22
N LYS A 2 13.18 15.61 3.54
CA LYS A 2 13.44 16.41 4.75
C LYS A 2 12.99 15.63 5.98
N SER A 3 13.62 15.88 7.14
CA SER A 3 13.44 15.08 8.37
C SER A 3 12.00 15.04 8.93
N ASN A 4 11.05 15.79 8.37
CA ASN A 4 9.68 15.90 8.88
C ASN A 4 8.59 15.67 7.81
N ASP A 5 8.93 15.01 6.70
CA ASP A 5 7.98 14.72 5.61
C ASP A 5 7.15 13.45 5.89
N LEU A 6 7.68 12.49 6.67
CA LEU A 6 7.06 11.18 6.96
C LEU A 6 6.21 11.21 8.24
N ARG A 7 5.18 12.04 8.26
CA ARG A 7 4.37 12.26 9.48
C ARG A 7 3.27 11.22 9.71
N HIS A 8 2.92 10.46 8.67
CA HIS A 8 1.83 9.50 8.72
C HIS A 8 2.37 8.15 9.15
N ARG A 9 1.56 7.39 9.89
CA ARG A 9 1.86 6.03 10.30
C ARG A 9 0.87 5.10 9.65
N VAL A 10 1.38 4.19 8.83
CA VAL A 10 0.55 3.25 8.06
C VAL A 10 0.91 1.83 8.43
N THR A 11 -0.09 0.96 8.47
CA THR A 11 0.11 -0.48 8.63
C THR A 11 -0.16 -1.14 7.28
N ILE A 12 0.80 -1.89 6.77
CA ILE A 12 0.61 -2.71 5.58
C ILE A 12 0.14 -4.08 6.03
N GLN A 13 -0.95 -4.56 5.45
CA GLN A 13 -1.48 -5.90 5.66
C GLN A 13 -1.35 -6.74 4.40
N ARG A 14 -0.99 -8.01 4.60
CA ARG A 14 -0.88 -8.99 3.54
C ARG A 14 -2.07 -9.94 3.58
N LYS A 15 -2.64 -10.16 2.40
CA LYS A 15 -3.68 -11.17 2.20
C LYS A 15 -3.05 -12.56 2.25
N ALA A 16 -3.54 -13.41 3.14
CA ALA A 16 -3.10 -14.78 3.30
C ALA A 16 -4.28 -15.74 3.13
N GLU A 17 -4.07 -16.82 2.36
CA GLU A 17 -5.03 -17.92 2.29
C GLU A 17 -5.00 -18.68 3.62
N VAL A 18 -6.16 -18.89 4.24
CA VAL A 18 -6.31 -19.70 5.45
C VAL A 18 -7.15 -20.90 5.10
N VAL A 19 -6.72 -22.08 5.52
CA VAL A 19 -7.49 -23.31 5.38
C VAL A 19 -8.12 -23.61 6.72
N ASP A 20 -9.44 -23.71 6.75
CA ASP A 20 -10.16 -24.14 7.93
C ASP A 20 -9.78 -25.60 8.26
N PRO A 21 -9.25 -25.87 9.48
CA PRO A 21 -8.68 -27.17 9.81
C PRO A 21 -9.73 -28.28 9.98
N VAL A 22 -11.02 -27.93 10.09
CA VAL A 22 -12.12 -28.87 10.33
C VAL A 22 -12.84 -29.23 9.03
N THR A 23 -13.07 -28.24 8.18
CA THR A 23 -13.89 -28.35 6.95
C THR A 23 -13.04 -28.40 5.69
N GLY A 24 -11.78 -27.95 5.73
CA GLY A 24 -10.91 -27.82 4.56
C GLY A 24 -11.26 -26.67 3.62
N TYR A 25 -12.21 -25.80 3.98
CA TYR A 25 -12.56 -24.62 3.19
C TYR A 25 -11.41 -23.62 3.19
N ARG A 26 -11.21 -22.98 2.03
CA ARG A 26 -10.21 -21.92 1.83
C ARG A 26 -10.89 -20.57 2.02
N ASP A 27 -10.33 -19.78 2.90
CA ASP A 27 -10.75 -18.42 3.19
C ASP A 27 -9.57 -17.45 3.07
N TRP A 28 -9.82 -16.16 3.21
CA TRP A 28 -8.79 -15.13 3.15
C TRP A 28 -8.75 -14.35 4.45
N SER A 29 -7.57 -14.29 5.05
CA SER A 29 -7.33 -13.41 6.19
C SER A 29 -6.36 -12.30 5.83
N TRP A 30 -6.47 -11.20 6.55
CA TRP A 30 -5.49 -10.12 6.52
C TRP A 30 -4.58 -10.24 7.73
N SER A 31 -3.28 -10.19 7.48
CA SER A 31 -2.25 -10.26 8.52
C SER A 31 -1.37 -9.02 8.45
N ASP A 32 -0.93 -8.52 9.60
CA ASP A 32 -0.03 -7.38 9.64
C ASP A 32 1.34 -7.77 9.07
N TYR A 33 1.69 -7.14 7.95
CA TYR A 33 2.94 -7.35 7.25
C TYR A 33 4.03 -6.37 7.69
N ALA A 34 3.64 -5.11 7.91
CA ALA A 34 4.50 -4.09 8.49
C ALA A 34 3.65 -3.06 9.24
N THR A 35 3.95 -2.80 10.51
CA THR A 35 3.21 -1.87 11.37
C THR A 35 4.00 -0.58 11.59
N ASP A 36 3.28 0.51 11.90
CA ASP A 36 3.84 1.84 12.21
C ASP A 36 4.82 2.40 11.14
N VAL A 37 4.61 2.07 9.87
CA VAL A 37 5.50 2.46 8.78
C VAL A 37 5.42 3.99 8.59
N PRO A 38 6.53 4.73 8.68
CA PRO A 38 6.55 6.16 8.43
C PRO A 38 6.27 6.45 6.96
N ALA A 39 5.26 7.29 6.70
CA ALA A 39 4.77 7.61 5.37
C ALA A 39 4.45 9.10 5.22
N LYS A 40 4.46 9.55 3.97
CA LYS A 40 3.92 10.84 3.55
C LYS A 40 2.72 10.60 2.65
N TRP A 41 1.56 11.09 3.05
CA TRP A 41 0.37 11.09 2.21
C TRP A 41 0.43 12.19 1.15
N LEU A 42 0.07 11.84 -0.08
CA LEU A 42 -0.11 12.74 -1.20
C LEU A 42 -1.46 12.45 -1.85
N ALA A 43 -2.36 13.44 -1.88
CA ALA A 43 -3.65 13.28 -2.53
C ALA A 43 -3.50 13.17 -4.07
N GLY A 44 -4.30 12.30 -4.65
CA GLY A 44 -4.37 12.06 -6.09
C GLY A 44 -3.19 11.28 -6.70
N PRO A 45 -3.32 10.91 -7.97
CA PRO A 45 -2.37 10.05 -8.68
C PRO A 45 -1.00 10.69 -8.95
N GLY A 46 -0.86 12.01 -8.80
CA GLY A 46 0.32 12.77 -9.23
C GLY A 46 0.30 13.09 -10.73
N ARG A 47 1.09 14.08 -11.17
CA ARG A 47 1.14 14.51 -12.58
C ARG A 47 1.82 13.50 -13.50
N GLU A 48 2.69 12.65 -12.97
CA GLU A 48 3.68 11.91 -13.77
C GLU A 48 3.55 10.37 -13.69
N PHE A 49 2.56 9.85 -12.96
CA PHE A 49 2.68 8.49 -12.39
C PHE A 49 1.78 7.40 -12.98
N LEU A 50 0.93 7.68 -13.98
CA LEU A 50 0.03 6.67 -14.54
C LEU A 50 -0.09 6.75 -16.06
N ALA A 51 0.19 5.62 -16.73
CA ALA A 51 0.03 5.44 -18.17
C ALA A 51 -1.43 5.18 -18.60
N SER A 52 -2.30 4.77 -17.67
CA SER A 52 -3.70 4.42 -17.93
C SER A 52 -4.66 5.38 -17.22
N GLU A 53 -5.60 5.95 -17.97
CA GLU A 53 -6.64 6.84 -17.42
C GLU A 53 -7.56 6.12 -16.43
N ALA A 54 -7.80 4.82 -16.61
CA ALA A 54 -8.64 4.03 -15.70
C ALA A 54 -8.03 3.95 -14.29
N LEU A 55 -6.73 3.67 -14.18
CA LEU A 55 -6.02 3.68 -12.90
C LEU A 55 -5.99 5.09 -12.30
N ARG A 56 -5.90 6.12 -13.14
CA ARG A 56 -5.86 7.52 -12.70
C ARG A 56 -7.17 7.98 -12.09
N SER A 57 -8.29 7.45 -12.56
CA SER A 57 -9.62 7.71 -12.02
C SER A 57 -9.88 6.99 -10.69
N GLU A 58 -9.22 5.86 -10.45
CA GLU A 58 -9.40 5.06 -9.24
C GLU A 58 -8.46 5.47 -8.10
N VAL A 59 -7.23 5.91 -8.41
CA VAL A 59 -6.23 6.28 -7.40
C VAL A 59 -6.63 7.58 -6.70
N GLN A 60 -7.03 7.46 -5.44
CA GLN A 60 -7.35 8.58 -4.58
C GLN A 60 -6.11 9.25 -3.96
N GLY A 61 -5.01 8.51 -3.82
CA GLY A 61 -3.78 9.07 -3.27
C GLY A 61 -2.60 8.12 -3.28
N ARG A 62 -1.50 8.59 -2.69
CA ARG A 62 -0.21 7.91 -2.70
C ARG A 62 0.48 8.04 -1.35
N PHE A 63 1.12 6.96 -0.92
CA PHE A 63 2.03 6.98 0.23
C PHE A 63 3.48 6.94 -0.25
N GLU A 64 4.24 7.99 0.03
CA GLU A 64 5.70 7.99 -0.11
C GLU A 64 6.33 7.48 1.18
N LEU A 65 7.12 6.42 1.07
CA LEU A 65 7.77 5.69 2.17
C LEU A 65 9.28 5.72 1.97
N ARG A 66 10.05 5.47 3.04
CA ARG A 66 11.46 5.09 2.85
C ARG A 66 11.53 3.72 2.18
N TRP A 67 12.45 3.60 1.25
CA TRP A 67 12.74 2.30 0.67
C TRP A 67 13.29 1.35 1.74
N SER A 68 12.83 0.11 1.69
CA SER A 68 13.40 -1.02 2.43
C SER A 68 13.20 -2.30 1.61
N PRO A 69 14.00 -3.35 1.83
CA PRO A 69 13.78 -4.65 1.17
C PRO A 69 12.37 -5.18 1.42
N LEU A 70 11.82 -5.01 2.62
CA LEU A 70 10.47 -5.45 2.98
C LEU A 70 9.40 -4.72 2.14
N MET A 71 9.45 -3.39 2.10
CA MET A 71 8.49 -2.57 1.34
C MET A 71 8.60 -2.77 -0.17
N ALA A 72 9.76 -3.18 -0.68
CA ALA A 72 9.93 -3.49 -2.09
C ALA A 72 9.18 -4.78 -2.51
N THR A 73 8.78 -5.63 -1.57
CA THR A 73 8.03 -6.88 -1.85
C THR A 73 6.52 -6.74 -1.64
N VAL A 74 6.04 -5.53 -1.35
CA VAL A 74 4.60 -5.23 -1.27
C VAL A 74 3.98 -5.41 -2.66
N THR A 75 2.74 -5.86 -2.72
CA THR A 75 2.03 -6.16 -3.98
C THR A 75 0.65 -5.50 -4.01
N PRO A 76 -0.01 -5.40 -5.18
CA PRO A 76 -1.39 -4.94 -5.28
C PRO A 76 -2.43 -5.80 -4.55
N LEU A 77 -2.06 -7.00 -4.11
CA LEU A 77 -2.92 -7.86 -3.28
C LEU A 77 -2.86 -7.49 -1.79
N ASP A 78 -1.84 -6.72 -1.40
CA ASP A 78 -1.72 -6.18 -0.06
C ASP A 78 -2.58 -4.90 0.08
N ARG A 79 -2.86 -4.49 1.31
CA ARG A 79 -3.59 -3.25 1.62
C ARG A 79 -2.87 -2.42 2.67
N ALA A 80 -3.13 -1.12 2.69
CA ALA A 80 -2.63 -0.20 3.70
C ALA A 80 -3.77 0.24 4.62
N LEU A 81 -3.49 0.33 5.92
CA LEU A 81 -4.36 0.90 6.94
C LEU A 81 -3.79 2.24 7.37
N TRP A 82 -4.61 3.27 7.32
CA TRP A 82 -4.23 4.61 7.75
C TRP A 82 -5.47 5.38 8.23
N ASP A 83 -5.37 6.02 9.39
CA ASP A 83 -6.44 6.86 9.95
C ASP A 83 -7.80 6.14 10.08
N GLY A 84 -7.77 4.85 10.45
CA GLY A 84 -8.95 4.01 10.58
C GLY A 84 -9.58 3.58 9.25
N ARG A 85 -8.95 3.87 8.12
CA ARG A 85 -9.42 3.53 6.77
C ARG A 85 -8.54 2.50 6.10
N VAL A 86 -9.16 1.75 5.19
CA VAL A 86 -8.51 0.74 4.35
C VAL A 86 -8.22 1.33 2.98
N TYR A 87 -7.00 1.12 2.51
CA TYR A 87 -6.50 1.58 1.23
C TYR A 87 -5.97 0.40 0.42
N ASP A 88 -6.63 0.08 -0.69
CA ASP A 88 -6.19 -0.95 -1.62
C ASP A 88 -5.01 -0.44 -2.45
N ILE A 89 -3.98 -1.27 -2.61
CA ILE A 89 -2.80 -0.94 -3.40
C ILE A 89 -3.09 -1.21 -4.88
N LYS A 90 -2.89 -0.19 -5.72
CA LYS A 90 -3.27 -0.22 -7.14
C LYS A 90 -2.12 -0.53 -8.09
N SER A 91 -0.89 -0.55 -7.58
CA SER A 91 0.29 -0.86 -8.39
C SER A 91 1.38 -1.51 -7.54
N PRO A 92 2.31 -2.24 -8.17
CA PRO A 92 3.56 -2.58 -7.52
C PRO A 92 4.25 -1.32 -6.96
N PRO A 93 5.04 -1.46 -5.87
CA PRO A 93 5.82 -0.39 -5.30
C PRO A 93 6.69 0.30 -6.33
N LEU A 94 6.48 1.60 -6.52
CA LEU A 94 7.29 2.39 -7.44
C LEU A 94 8.56 2.84 -6.73
N THR A 95 9.71 2.36 -7.18
CA THR A 95 11.01 2.76 -6.63
C THR A 95 11.58 3.95 -7.38
N ASP A 96 12.25 4.86 -6.66
CA ASP A 96 13.06 5.89 -7.31
C ASP A 96 14.12 5.28 -8.24
N LEU A 97 14.20 5.79 -9.48
CA LEU A 97 15.02 5.28 -10.57
C LEU A 97 16.52 5.21 -10.25
N THR A 98 17.01 6.00 -9.28
CA THR A 98 18.45 6.26 -9.15
C THR A 98 19.09 5.74 -7.87
N ALA A 99 18.34 5.46 -6.80
CA ALA A 99 19.00 5.16 -5.53
C ALA A 99 18.23 4.33 -4.51
N ARG A 100 17.07 3.73 -4.83
CA ARG A 100 16.27 2.95 -3.85
C ARG A 100 16.13 3.72 -2.52
N ARG A 101 15.78 5.00 -2.60
CA ARG A 101 15.65 5.89 -1.44
C ARG A 101 14.22 5.95 -0.93
N THR A 102 13.29 5.96 -1.86
CA THR A 102 11.87 6.14 -1.61
C THR A 102 11.10 5.08 -2.38
N ILE A 103 9.98 4.64 -1.80
CA ILE A 103 8.97 3.83 -2.44
C ILE A 103 7.67 4.63 -2.45
N THR A 104 6.95 4.59 -3.57
CA THR A 104 5.59 5.13 -3.66
C THR A 104 4.59 3.99 -3.80
N LEU A 105 3.61 3.94 -2.91
CA LEU A 105 2.44 3.08 -3.02
C LEU A 105 1.27 3.90 -3.54
N MET A 106 0.71 3.53 -4.70
CA MET A 106 -0.51 4.13 -5.21
C MET A 106 -1.70 3.41 -4.63
N VAL A 107 -2.67 4.16 -4.10
CA VAL A 107 -3.79 3.59 -3.37
C VAL A 107 -5.13 4.24 -3.72
N ALA A 108 -6.19 3.48 -3.51
CA ALA A 108 -7.55 3.98 -3.43
C ALA A 108 -8.19 3.50 -2.13
N GLU A 109 -9.08 4.30 -1.53
CA GLU A 109 -9.91 3.81 -0.42
C GLU A 109 -10.70 2.59 -0.88
N GLY A 110 -10.46 1.48 -0.19
CA GLY A 110 -11.16 0.24 -0.42
C GLY A 110 -12.36 0.17 0.52
N LEU A 111 -13.53 -0.15 -0.01
CA LEU A 111 -14.72 -0.48 0.78
C LEU A 111 -14.69 -1.94 1.31
N ASN A 112 -13.57 -2.65 1.13
CA ASN A 112 -13.45 -4.07 1.43
C ASN A 112 -13.22 -4.32 2.93
N ASP A 113 -14.27 -4.15 3.73
CA ASP A 113 -14.58 -5.06 4.83
C ASP A 113 -15.33 -6.25 4.23
N GLY A 114 -14.56 -7.22 3.72
CA GLY A 114 -15.05 -8.57 3.45
C GLY A 114 -15.09 -9.35 4.74
#